data_AF-A0A9X2T1A1-F1
#
_entry.id   AF-A0A9X2T1A1-F1
#
_cell.length_a   1.000
_cell.length_b   1.000
_cell.length_c   1.000
_cell.angle_alpha   90.00
_cell.angle_beta   90.00
_cell.angle_gamma   90.00
#
_symmetry.space_group_name_H-M   'P 1'
#
loop_
_entity.id
_entity.type
_entity.pdbx_description
1 polymer ?
#
loop_
_entity_poly.entity_id
_entity_poly.type
_entity_poly.pdbx_seq_one_letter_code
_entity_poly.pdbx_strand_id
1 'polypeptide(L)'
;MKKQSAFYQLIIKIAATILMAVAIGFLIRNFYTEEKDVVLALTIPAIIAVGLIYGILIRYFKTEEQISSYYVNKYHDVFFKGTIIFAVTLVLITIFYSILMYIEKKNLFSIVGLLIIVIWIAVFMIYFVWSVYHYNINFGITDGEWQKIAEAKRDAREFGIDLPASGVREPLYNPYRSQTFGLPPGTVRGMIAFTLLFGGISLLISSMGSEELSSDLIALRIQQFEFFETAFLMMIAFYFGDKSLKYFRERWRNPNQQADGTTPPASPLPSSDLPEGIMPSAGTPPPSLEQDDSLGDDDREFMEGEETVGDMQQPPASGSPITNLKNALLESRGEQLPVASNFAFVQIMDNINSKILNDEEIKEVLENLAEKDNIILSLPVVKSVISVESSGRGHLSDGRAKILFEGHLMWKLLSSIRKMPEEEILKLQKSNEDILYKSWTRQYYKGGVAEYDRLDRARKIDPEIAVFSASWGLFQILGENLNHNIKGRKYKDYKDFEEKQHEHEKFHFMDFLEFIKTKKLKGTPLINFISEEKSGNYDWASFAYGYNGSGYKVNKYDIKLQTAFEKFKKMQS
;
A
#
# COMPACT_ATOMS: atom_id res chain seq x y z
N MET A 1 55.13 7.01 11.85
CA MET A 1 55.35 5.78 11.04
C MET A 1 54.05 5.09 10.59
N LYS A 2 53.11 4.72 11.47
CA LYS A 2 51.84 4.04 11.06
C LYS A 2 50.99 4.83 10.03
N LYS A 3 50.80 6.15 10.21
CA LYS A 3 50.02 6.99 9.26
C LYS A 3 50.68 7.11 7.87
N GLN A 4 52.01 7.22 7.80
CA GLN A 4 52.76 7.23 6.53
C GLN A 4 52.62 5.89 5.80
N SER A 5 52.77 4.77 6.50
CA SER A 5 52.59 3.43 5.91
C SER A 5 51.18 3.22 5.37
N ALA A 6 50.15 3.71 6.05
CA ALA A 6 48.76 3.61 5.59
C ALA A 6 48.50 4.46 4.33
N PHE A 7 49.13 5.63 4.22
CA PHE A 7 49.02 6.50 3.05
C PHE A 7 49.66 5.88 1.79
N TYR A 8 50.83 5.25 1.92
CA TYR A 8 51.43 4.52 0.79
C TYR A 8 50.58 3.32 0.34
N GLN A 9 49.98 2.58 1.28
CA GLN A 9 49.05 1.50 0.94
C GLN A 9 47.79 2.01 0.23
N LEU A 10 47.30 3.20 0.57
CA LEU A 10 46.18 3.84 -0.14
C LEU A 10 46.56 4.11 -1.60
N ILE A 11 47.70 4.77 -1.82
CA ILE A 11 48.17 5.10 -3.17
C ILE A 11 48.36 3.85 -4.02
N ILE A 12 48.97 2.79 -3.46
CA ILE A 12 49.18 1.51 -4.17
C ILE A 12 47.84 0.89 -4.58
N LYS A 13 46.84 0.90 -3.69
CA LYS A 13 45.51 0.35 -4.00
C LYS A 13 44.79 1.15 -5.08
N ILE A 14 44.87 2.48 -5.04
CA ILE A 14 44.28 3.34 -6.08
C ILE A 14 44.98 3.09 -7.43
N ALA A 15 46.32 3.10 -7.44
CA ALA A 15 47.11 2.88 -8.64
C ALA A 15 46.86 1.51 -9.27
N ALA A 16 46.83 0.44 -8.46
CA ALA A 16 46.51 -0.91 -8.93
C ALA A 16 45.09 -1.00 -9.53
N THR A 17 44.12 -0.31 -8.94
CA THR A 17 42.73 -0.29 -9.44
C THR A 17 42.65 0.38 -10.81
N ILE A 18 43.35 1.50 -10.99
CA ILE A 18 43.41 2.21 -12.28
C ILE A 18 44.09 1.34 -13.34
N LEU A 19 45.24 0.74 -13.02
CA LEU A 19 45.99 -0.14 -13.92
C LEU A 19 45.16 -1.35 -14.37
N MET A 20 44.41 -1.95 -13.44
CA MET A 20 43.52 -3.06 -13.74
C MET A 20 42.39 -2.66 -14.70
N ALA A 21 41.74 -1.52 -14.48
CA ALA A 21 40.69 -1.04 -15.38
C ALA A 21 41.21 -0.71 -16.78
N VAL A 22 42.40 -0.12 -16.89
CA VAL A 22 43.05 0.12 -18.20
C VAL A 22 43.38 -1.19 -18.91
N ALA A 23 43.93 -2.18 -18.20
CA ALA A 23 44.24 -3.49 -18.76
C ALA A 23 42.98 -4.24 -19.24
N ILE A 24 41.91 -4.21 -18.44
CA ILE A 24 40.61 -4.80 -18.80
C ILE A 24 40.00 -4.07 -19.99
N GLY A 25 40.01 -2.73 -20.01
CA GLY A 25 39.51 -1.95 -21.14
C GLY A 25 40.26 -2.25 -22.44
N PHE A 26 41.58 -2.43 -22.37
CA PHE A 26 42.40 -2.80 -23.53
C PHE A 26 42.12 -4.25 -24.00
N LEU A 27 41.92 -5.19 -23.08
CA LEU A 27 41.53 -6.56 -23.39
C LEU A 27 40.16 -6.63 -24.06
N ILE A 28 39.17 -5.92 -23.51
CA ILE A 28 37.80 -5.88 -24.05
C ILE A 28 37.78 -5.18 -25.41
N ARG A 29 38.56 -4.11 -25.61
CA ARG A 29 38.70 -3.41 -26.90
C ARG A 29 39.06 -4.37 -28.05
N ASN A 30 39.89 -5.38 -27.80
CA ASN A 30 40.30 -6.33 -28.85
C ASN A 30 39.16 -7.22 -29.36
N PHE A 31 37.99 -7.24 -28.70
CA PHE A 31 36.81 -8.00 -29.13
C PHE A 31 35.79 -7.18 -29.93
N TYR A 32 35.99 -5.86 -30.07
CA TYR A 32 35.04 -4.97 -30.74
C TYR A 32 35.69 -4.22 -31.91
N THR A 33 35.04 -4.27 -33.08
CA THR A 33 35.54 -3.66 -34.33
C THR A 33 34.89 -2.31 -34.67
N GLU A 34 33.72 -2.02 -34.12
CA GLU A 34 33.03 -0.74 -34.34
C GLU A 34 33.43 0.33 -33.32
N GLU A 35 33.61 1.57 -33.77
CA GLU A 35 34.05 2.70 -32.94
C GLU A 35 33.16 2.96 -31.72
N LYS A 36 31.84 2.77 -31.86
CA LYS A 36 30.87 2.94 -30.77
C LYS A 36 31.03 1.89 -29.67
N ASP A 37 31.35 0.66 -30.03
CA ASP A 37 31.53 -0.43 -29.08
C ASP A 37 32.87 -0.33 -28.36
N VAL A 38 33.88 0.26 -29.00
CA VAL A 38 35.17 0.59 -28.37
C VAL A 38 35.02 1.63 -27.25
N VAL A 39 34.13 2.61 -27.42
CA VAL A 39 33.82 3.60 -26.36
C VAL A 39 33.14 2.92 -25.17
N LEU A 40 32.19 2.01 -25.42
CA LEU A 40 31.54 1.20 -24.37
C LEU A 40 32.54 0.29 -23.63
N ALA A 41 33.44 -0.36 -24.37
CA ALA A 41 34.47 -1.24 -23.83
C ALA A 41 35.45 -0.54 -22.87
N LEU A 42 35.70 0.76 -23.05
CA LEU A 42 36.58 1.55 -22.20
C LEU A 42 35.85 2.24 -21.04
N THR A 43 34.59 2.63 -21.25
CA THR A 43 33.80 3.36 -20.24
C THR A 43 33.32 2.46 -19.10
N ILE A 44 32.93 1.21 -19.38
CA ILE A 44 32.44 0.28 -18.35
C ILE A 44 33.53 -0.04 -17.30
N PRO A 45 34.76 -0.44 -17.66
CA PRO A 45 35.82 -0.68 -16.69
C PRO A 45 36.22 0.57 -15.92
N ALA A 46 36.19 1.75 -16.54
CA ALA A 46 36.49 3.01 -15.89
C ALA A 46 35.47 3.34 -14.79
N ILE A 47 34.17 3.14 -15.03
CA ILE A 47 33.11 3.34 -14.02
C ILE A 47 33.30 2.39 -12.83
N ILE A 48 33.63 1.12 -13.10
CA ILE A 48 33.90 0.12 -12.05
C ILE A 48 35.12 0.55 -11.22
N ALA A 49 36.19 1.05 -11.84
CA ALA A 49 37.36 1.56 -11.13
C ALA A 49 37.02 2.75 -10.23
N VAL A 50 36.20 3.69 -10.69
CA VAL A 50 35.76 4.83 -9.88
C VAL A 50 35.02 4.34 -8.62
N GLY A 51 34.13 3.35 -8.76
CA GLY A 51 33.43 2.74 -7.61
C GLY A 51 34.38 2.05 -6.62
N LEU A 52 35.39 1.33 -7.12
CA LEU A 52 36.39 0.66 -6.28
C LEU A 52 37.30 1.66 -5.55
N ILE A 53 37.76 2.71 -6.24
CA ILE A 53 38.56 3.80 -5.66
C ILE A 53 37.77 4.51 -4.55
N TYR A 54 36.48 4.76 -4.79
CA TYR A 54 35.61 5.35 -3.79
C TYR A 54 35.52 4.49 -2.52
N GLY A 55 35.32 3.17 -2.67
CA GLY A 55 35.30 2.24 -1.53
C GLY A 55 36.62 2.19 -0.75
N ILE A 56 37.76 2.35 -1.44
CA ILE A 56 39.08 2.44 -0.83
C ILE A 56 39.23 3.74 -0.02
N LEU A 57 38.76 4.87 -0.56
CA LEU A 57 38.84 6.18 0.08
C LEU A 57 37.99 6.27 1.36
N ILE A 58 36.74 5.79 1.35
CA ILE A 58 35.90 5.76 2.57
C ILE A 58 36.60 5.01 3.69
N ARG A 59 37.19 3.86 3.36
CA ARG A 59 37.81 2.97 4.34
C ARG A 59 39.08 3.59 4.94
N TYR A 60 39.74 4.51 4.23
CA TYR A 60 40.90 5.24 4.70
C TYR A 60 40.56 6.42 5.62
N PHE A 61 39.47 7.15 5.32
CA PHE A 61 39.09 8.35 6.08
C PHE A 61 38.21 8.08 7.32
N LYS A 62 37.88 6.82 7.61
CA LYS A 62 37.07 6.45 8.78
C LYS A 62 37.89 6.51 10.08
N THR A 63 37.42 7.22 11.12
CA THR A 63 38.10 7.30 12.43
C THR A 63 37.90 6.03 13.26
N GLU A 64 38.84 5.70 14.17
CA GLU A 64 38.74 4.52 15.06
C GLU A 64 37.47 4.54 15.92
N GLU A 65 37.02 5.71 16.34
CA GLU A 65 35.77 5.91 17.10
C GLU A 65 34.50 5.63 16.27
N GLN A 66 34.54 5.91 14.96
CA GLN A 66 33.49 5.54 14.00
C GLN A 66 33.52 4.06 13.61
N ILE A 67 34.63 3.38 13.86
CA ILE A 67 34.80 1.94 13.64
C ILE A 67 34.28 1.15 14.86
N SER A 68 34.35 1.71 16.07
CA SER A 68 33.96 1.06 17.32
C SER A 68 32.53 1.35 17.79
N SER A 69 31.79 2.26 17.14
CA SER A 69 30.38 2.48 17.47
C SER A 69 29.57 1.24 17.10
N TYR A 70 29.06 0.56 18.12
CA TYR A 70 28.32 -0.71 18.03
C TYR A 70 27.04 -0.61 17.15
N TYR A 71 26.60 0.60 16.79
CA TYR A 71 25.38 0.86 16.01
C TYR A 71 25.57 1.72 14.75
N VAL A 72 26.80 2.12 14.39
CA VAL A 72 27.00 2.77 13.08
C VAL A 72 26.91 1.70 12.01
N ASN A 73 25.79 1.68 11.30
CA ASN A 73 25.58 0.77 10.19
C ASN A 73 26.76 0.86 9.21
N LYS A 74 27.46 -0.26 9.01
CA LYS A 74 28.68 -0.33 8.18
C LYS A 74 28.45 0.19 6.76
N TYR A 75 27.21 0.15 6.29
CA TYR A 75 26.80 0.54 4.95
C TYR A 75 26.32 1.98 4.80
N HIS A 76 26.06 2.72 5.90
CA HIS A 76 25.57 4.11 5.87
C HIS A 76 26.46 5.01 4.99
N ASP A 77 27.78 4.96 5.19
CA ASP A 77 28.73 5.78 4.41
C ASP A 77 28.76 5.40 2.92
N VAL A 78 28.56 4.12 2.60
CA VAL A 78 28.57 3.64 1.22
C VAL A 78 27.31 4.12 0.50
N PHE A 79 26.14 3.97 1.13
CA PHE A 79 24.86 4.36 0.56
C PHE A 79 24.72 5.87 0.40
N PHE A 80 25.04 6.68 1.41
CA PHE A 80 24.81 8.12 1.33
C PHE A 80 25.91 8.86 0.60
N LYS A 81 27.16 8.75 1.07
CA LYS A 81 28.26 9.51 0.47
C LYS A 81 28.53 9.03 -0.97
N GLY A 82 28.33 7.72 -1.24
CA GLY A 82 28.58 7.15 -2.57
C GLY A 82 27.57 7.60 -3.59
N THR A 83 26.29 7.56 -3.22
CA THR A 83 25.20 8.02 -4.08
C THR A 83 25.30 9.52 -4.34
N ILE A 84 25.63 10.33 -3.32
CA ILE A 84 25.84 11.77 -3.50
C ILE A 84 27.01 12.04 -4.45
N ILE A 85 28.16 11.39 -4.25
CA ILE A 85 29.33 11.60 -5.12
C ILE A 85 29.02 11.18 -6.56
N PHE A 86 28.35 10.04 -6.73
CA PHE A 86 27.94 9.57 -8.05
C PHE A 86 26.95 10.54 -8.71
N ALA A 87 25.92 10.99 -7.99
CA ALA A 87 24.95 11.98 -8.48
C ALA A 87 25.61 13.30 -8.87
N VAL A 88 26.50 13.83 -8.04
CA VAL A 88 27.25 15.08 -8.32
C VAL A 88 28.16 14.90 -9.53
N THR A 89 28.86 13.77 -9.63
CA THR A 89 29.75 13.48 -10.75
C THR A 89 28.98 13.33 -12.05
N LEU A 90 27.82 12.66 -12.03
CA LEU A 90 26.92 12.56 -13.17
C LEU A 90 26.51 13.95 -13.66
N VAL A 91 26.06 14.83 -12.76
CA VAL A 91 25.66 16.19 -13.10
C VAL A 91 26.82 17.02 -13.64
N LEU A 92 28.02 16.93 -13.04
CA LEU A 92 29.21 17.65 -13.52
C LEU A 92 29.66 17.20 -14.90
N ILE A 93 29.65 15.88 -15.17
CA ILE A 93 29.94 15.32 -16.49
C ILE A 93 28.93 15.84 -17.50
N THR A 94 27.65 15.88 -17.14
CA THR A 94 26.61 16.41 -18.03
C THR A 94 26.79 17.90 -18.28
N ILE A 95 27.10 18.73 -17.27
CA ILE A 95 27.39 20.16 -17.48
C ILE A 95 28.57 20.34 -18.43
N PHE A 96 29.65 19.56 -18.26
CA PHE A 96 30.79 19.61 -19.16
C PHE A 96 30.42 19.21 -20.59
N TYR A 97 29.67 18.11 -20.74
CA TYR A 97 29.17 17.66 -22.04
C TYR A 97 28.23 18.69 -22.69
N SER A 98 27.39 19.36 -21.89
CA SER A 98 26.52 20.44 -22.32
C SER A 98 27.30 21.62 -22.90
N ILE A 99 28.44 21.99 -22.30
CA ILE A 99 29.34 23.04 -22.82
C ILE A 99 29.93 22.62 -24.17
N LEU A 100 30.42 21.38 -24.30
CA LEU A 100 30.94 20.86 -25.58
C LEU A 100 29.86 20.85 -26.67
N MET A 101 28.67 20.35 -26.34
CA MET A 101 27.54 20.31 -27.27
C MET A 101 27.09 21.71 -27.69
N TYR A 102 27.19 22.72 -26.81
CA TYR A 102 26.90 24.10 -27.15
C TYR A 102 27.86 24.66 -28.19
N ILE A 103 29.16 24.36 -28.05
CA ILE A 103 30.19 24.82 -28.98
C ILE A 103 29.97 24.22 -30.38
N GLU A 104 29.58 22.95 -30.47
CA GLU A 104 29.39 22.26 -31.76
C GLU A 104 28.04 22.58 -32.42
N LYS A 105 26.93 22.44 -31.68
CA LYS A 105 25.58 22.44 -32.27
C LYS A 105 24.81 23.73 -32.03
N LYS A 106 25.26 24.60 -31.11
CA LYS A 106 24.59 25.85 -30.69
C LYS A 106 23.10 25.70 -30.30
N ASN A 107 22.63 24.48 -30.03
CA ASN A 107 21.25 24.20 -29.67
C ASN A 107 21.08 24.20 -28.15
N LEU A 108 20.65 25.33 -27.61
CA LEU A 108 20.45 25.53 -26.17
C LEU A 108 19.33 24.64 -25.61
N PHE A 109 18.28 24.39 -26.38
CA PHE A 109 17.10 23.68 -25.91
C PHE A 109 17.38 22.19 -25.65
N SER A 110 18.12 21.53 -26.55
CA SER A 110 18.52 20.13 -26.34
C SER A 110 19.48 19.98 -25.15
N ILE A 111 20.31 21.00 -24.88
CA ILE A 111 21.15 21.04 -23.68
C ILE A 111 20.29 21.11 -22.41
N VAL A 112 19.30 22.01 -22.39
CA VAL A 112 18.44 22.20 -21.22
C VAL A 112 17.59 20.94 -20.96
N GLY A 113 17.04 20.31 -22.00
CA GLY A 113 16.33 19.03 -21.87
C GLY A 113 17.20 17.95 -21.24
N LEU A 114 18.43 17.77 -21.75
CA LEU A 114 19.39 16.80 -21.21
C LEU A 114 19.74 17.09 -19.74
N LEU A 115 19.95 18.35 -19.37
CA LEU A 115 20.25 18.73 -17.98
C LEU A 115 19.07 18.41 -17.06
N ILE A 116 17.84 18.69 -17.46
CA ILE A 116 16.64 18.42 -16.66
C ILE A 116 16.52 16.93 -16.34
N ILE A 117 16.65 16.06 -17.35
CA ILE A 117 16.50 14.61 -17.11
C ILE A 117 17.64 14.05 -16.26
N VAL A 118 18.88 14.51 -16.45
CA VAL A 118 20.01 14.04 -15.64
C VAL A 118 19.91 14.53 -14.20
N ILE A 119 19.54 15.79 -13.98
CA ILE A 119 19.31 16.32 -12.63
C ILE A 119 18.17 15.55 -11.96
N TRP A 120 17.08 15.25 -12.67
CA TRP A 120 16.01 14.42 -12.15
C TRP A 120 16.51 13.02 -11.76
N ILE A 121 17.26 12.33 -12.62
CA ILE A 121 17.82 11.00 -12.31
C ILE A 121 18.71 11.06 -11.07
N ALA A 122 19.52 12.12 -10.93
CA ALA A 122 20.37 12.32 -9.76
C ALA A 122 19.55 12.48 -8.47
N VAL A 123 18.51 13.32 -8.49
CA VAL A 123 17.59 13.53 -7.35
C VAL A 123 16.83 12.24 -7.02
N PHE A 124 16.27 11.58 -8.03
CA PHE A 124 15.56 10.31 -7.90
C PHE A 124 16.45 9.25 -7.22
N MET A 125 17.69 9.11 -7.66
CA MET A 125 18.60 8.12 -7.13
C MET A 125 19.01 8.41 -5.68
N ILE A 126 19.25 9.67 -5.33
CA ILE A 126 19.52 10.08 -3.94
C ILE A 126 18.32 9.70 -3.05
N TYR A 127 17.11 10.05 -3.47
CA TYR A 127 15.90 9.74 -2.71
C TYR A 127 15.64 8.24 -2.63
N PHE A 128 15.77 7.50 -3.74
CA PHE A 128 15.55 6.06 -3.79
C PHE A 128 16.49 5.33 -2.83
N VAL A 129 17.79 5.63 -2.91
CA VAL A 129 18.79 5.03 -2.02
C VAL A 129 18.52 5.40 -0.56
N TRP A 130 18.21 6.66 -0.27
CA TRP A 130 17.84 7.10 1.07
C TRP A 130 16.65 6.31 1.60
N SER A 131 15.59 6.15 0.79
CA SER A 131 14.36 5.47 1.19
C SER A 131 14.61 3.99 1.47
N VAL A 132 15.38 3.31 0.62
CA VAL A 132 15.76 1.91 0.81
C VAL A 132 16.58 1.74 2.09
N TYR A 133 17.55 2.63 2.34
CA TYR A 133 18.31 2.59 3.58
C TYR A 133 17.41 2.81 4.80
N HIS A 134 16.61 3.88 4.78
CA HIS A 134 15.79 4.25 5.93
C HIS A 134 14.80 3.15 6.32
N TYR A 135 14.13 2.53 5.35
CA TYR A 135 13.12 1.51 5.65
C TYR A 135 13.68 0.09 5.73
N ASN A 136 14.50 -0.35 4.77
CA ASN A 136 14.97 -1.74 4.74
C ASN A 136 16.14 -1.99 5.69
N ILE A 137 16.97 -0.99 5.91
CA ILE A 137 18.20 -1.14 6.69
C ILE A 137 18.02 -0.59 8.11
N ASN A 138 17.35 0.56 8.24
CA ASN A 138 17.11 1.21 9.53
C ASN A 138 15.72 0.94 10.13
N PHE A 139 14.88 0.14 9.46
CA PHE A 139 13.53 -0.23 9.92
C PHE A 139 12.59 0.94 10.17
N GLY A 140 12.78 2.05 9.46
CA GLY A 140 11.91 3.23 9.53
C GLY A 140 12.19 4.15 10.72
N ILE A 141 13.30 3.95 11.44
CA ILE A 141 13.75 4.89 12.49
C ILE A 141 15.05 5.58 12.08
N THR A 142 15.31 6.74 12.68
CA THR A 142 16.47 7.57 12.35
C THR A 142 17.75 7.04 12.98
N ASP A 143 18.91 7.39 12.42
CA ASP A 143 20.21 7.00 13.00
C ASP A 143 20.37 7.56 14.44
N GLY A 144 19.77 8.71 14.74
CA GLY A 144 19.76 9.30 16.09
C GLY A 144 18.92 8.50 17.10
N GLU A 145 17.83 7.89 16.67
CA GLU A 145 17.02 7.00 17.52
C GLU A 145 17.75 5.68 17.79
N TRP A 146 18.42 5.13 16.77
CA TRP A 146 19.31 3.98 16.95
C TRP A 146 20.43 4.26 17.96
N GLN A 147 21.01 5.46 17.94
CA GLN A 147 22.01 5.86 18.91
C GLN A 147 21.45 5.94 20.34
N LYS A 148 20.22 6.44 20.53
CA LYS A 148 19.57 6.44 21.84
C LYS A 148 19.28 5.03 22.37
N ILE A 149 18.83 4.12 21.50
CA ILE A 149 18.63 2.70 21.85
C ILE A 149 19.97 2.06 22.23
N ALA A 150 21.04 2.39 21.50
CA ALA A 150 22.39 1.92 21.76
C ALA A 150 22.90 2.33 23.13
N GLU A 151 22.77 3.63 23.46
CA GLU A 151 23.19 4.21 24.73
C GLU A 151 22.39 3.59 25.88
N ALA A 152 21.06 3.50 25.76
CA ALA A 152 20.21 2.85 26.76
C ALA A 152 20.60 1.37 27.00
N LYS A 153 20.95 0.63 25.94
CA LYS A 153 21.44 -0.77 26.04
C LYS A 153 22.83 -0.88 26.63
N ARG A 154 23.67 0.14 26.49
CA ARG A 154 25.01 0.19 27.07
C ARG A 154 24.88 0.43 28.58
N ASP A 155 24.11 1.43 28.97
CA ASP A 155 23.86 1.77 30.37
C ASP A 155 23.19 0.60 31.11
N ALA A 156 22.17 -0.04 30.52
CA ALA A 156 21.52 -1.22 31.11
C ALA A 156 22.49 -2.38 31.39
N ARG A 157 23.45 -2.61 30.49
CA ARG A 157 24.47 -3.66 30.63
C ARG A 157 25.52 -3.31 31.67
N GLU A 158 25.84 -2.03 31.85
CA GLU A 158 26.82 -1.56 32.84
C GLU A 158 26.25 -1.61 34.27
N PHE A 159 24.94 -1.40 34.44
CA PHE A 159 24.27 -1.42 35.75
C PHE A 159 23.59 -2.76 36.11
N GLY A 160 23.59 -3.76 35.21
CA GLY A 160 23.01 -5.08 35.48
C GLY A 160 21.48 -5.08 35.67
N ILE A 161 20.79 -4.13 35.04
CA ILE A 161 19.33 -3.94 35.14
C ILE A 161 18.70 -4.37 33.81
N ASP A 162 17.55 -5.06 33.86
CA ASP A 162 16.72 -5.28 32.68
C ASP A 162 16.34 -3.92 32.06
N LEU A 163 16.50 -3.83 30.73
CA LEU A 163 16.50 -2.59 29.94
C LEU A 163 15.53 -1.51 30.46
N PRO A 164 16.03 -0.30 30.80
CA PRO A 164 15.17 0.79 31.20
C PRO A 164 14.24 1.17 30.04
N ALA A 165 13.00 1.53 30.38
CA ALA A 165 11.98 1.98 29.46
C ALA A 165 12.41 3.27 28.75
N SER A 166 13.20 3.15 27.69
CA SER A 166 13.64 4.27 26.84
C SER A 166 12.49 4.91 26.04
N GLY A 167 11.26 4.39 26.18
CA GLY A 167 10.09 4.78 25.39
C GLY A 167 10.15 4.34 23.92
N VAL A 168 11.32 3.95 23.41
CA VAL A 168 11.55 3.54 22.02
C VAL A 168 11.98 2.07 22.00
N ARG A 169 11.03 1.19 21.66
CA ARG A 169 11.27 -0.24 21.51
C ARG A 169 12.08 -0.47 20.23
N GLU A 170 13.12 -1.31 20.30
CA GLU A 170 13.92 -1.65 19.13
C GLU A 170 13.04 -2.27 18.03
N PRO A 171 13.01 -1.70 16.82
CA PRO A 171 12.23 -2.26 15.73
C PRO A 171 12.87 -3.56 15.24
N LEU A 172 12.05 -4.61 15.16
CA LEU A 172 12.50 -5.95 14.74
C LEU A 172 12.49 -6.13 13.21
N TYR A 173 11.68 -5.34 12.50
CA TYR A 173 11.50 -5.46 11.05
C TYR A 173 11.08 -4.14 10.43
N ASN A 174 11.32 -4.02 9.12
CA ASN A 174 10.84 -2.89 8.33
C ASN A 174 9.29 -2.84 8.33
N PRO A 175 8.65 -1.71 8.71
CA PRO A 175 7.19 -1.56 8.70
C PRO A 175 6.55 -1.76 7.32
N TYR A 176 7.29 -1.52 6.24
CA TYR A 176 6.80 -1.62 4.86
C TYR A 176 7.32 -2.85 4.11
N ARG A 177 7.86 -3.86 4.80
CA ARG A 177 8.46 -5.06 4.15
C ARG A 177 7.57 -5.79 3.13
N SER A 178 6.24 -5.65 3.23
CA SER A 178 5.26 -6.24 2.31
C SER A 178 5.01 -5.40 1.06
N GLN A 179 5.48 -4.15 1.04
CA GLN A 179 5.35 -3.22 -0.08
C GLN A 179 6.52 -3.39 -1.06
N THR A 180 6.34 -2.90 -2.29
CA THR A 180 7.39 -2.94 -3.32
C THR A 180 8.68 -2.28 -2.83
N PHE A 181 9.80 -2.99 -2.92
CA PHE A 181 11.11 -2.60 -2.37
C PHE A 181 11.14 -2.32 -0.87
N GLY A 182 10.10 -2.68 -0.11
CA GLY A 182 10.01 -2.38 1.31
C GLY A 182 9.81 -0.89 1.62
N LEU A 183 9.17 -0.14 0.71
CA LEU A 183 8.98 1.31 0.81
C LEU A 183 7.52 1.68 1.10
N PRO A 184 7.23 2.86 1.67
CA PRO A 184 5.87 3.32 1.90
C PRO A 184 5.01 3.27 0.63
N PRO A 185 3.72 2.93 0.75
CA PRO A 185 2.82 2.88 -0.38
C PRO A 185 2.80 4.23 -1.10
N GLY A 186 2.92 4.20 -2.43
CA GLY A 186 2.99 5.42 -3.25
C GLY A 186 4.41 5.90 -3.57
N THR A 187 5.45 5.48 -2.83
CA THR A 187 6.85 5.88 -3.10
C THR A 187 7.28 5.47 -4.51
N VAL A 188 7.16 4.17 -4.84
CA VAL A 188 7.53 3.63 -6.15
C VAL A 188 6.67 4.21 -7.27
N ARG A 189 5.38 4.38 -7.01
CA ARG A 189 4.41 4.94 -7.98
C ARG A 189 4.71 6.40 -8.31
N GLY A 190 4.92 7.23 -7.28
CA GLY A 190 5.30 8.62 -7.44
C GLY A 190 6.62 8.77 -8.20
N MET A 191 7.62 7.96 -7.86
CA MET A 191 8.90 7.96 -8.58
C MET A 191 8.76 7.66 -10.07
N ILE A 192 7.92 6.68 -10.46
CA ILE A 192 7.64 6.38 -11.87
C ILE A 192 6.91 7.55 -12.53
N ALA A 193 5.89 8.10 -11.88
CA ALA A 193 5.09 9.21 -12.40
C ALA A 193 5.95 10.47 -12.66
N PHE A 194 6.78 10.86 -11.69
CA PHE A 194 7.69 11.99 -11.86
C PHE A 194 8.77 11.71 -12.93
N THR A 195 9.25 10.48 -13.05
CA THR A 195 10.21 10.13 -14.11
C THR A 195 9.61 10.26 -15.50
N LEU A 196 8.34 9.87 -15.67
CA LEU A 196 7.61 10.11 -16.91
C LEU A 196 7.37 11.59 -17.15
N LEU A 197 6.99 12.35 -16.12
CA LEU A 197 6.78 13.80 -16.22
C LEU A 197 8.06 14.54 -16.65
N PHE A 198 9.17 14.35 -15.93
CA PHE A 198 10.44 14.98 -16.26
C PHE A 198 11.03 14.48 -17.58
N GLY A 199 10.78 13.22 -17.94
CA GLY A 199 11.09 12.69 -19.28
C GLY A 199 10.33 13.41 -20.38
N GLY A 200 9.02 13.59 -20.22
CA GLY A 200 8.18 14.34 -21.15
C GLY A 200 8.56 15.82 -21.27
N ILE A 201 8.81 16.49 -20.14
CA ILE A 201 9.28 17.90 -20.10
C ILE A 201 10.64 18.03 -20.79
N SER A 202 11.57 17.11 -20.52
CA SER A 202 12.88 17.08 -21.17
C SER A 202 12.77 16.95 -22.69
N LEU A 203 11.91 16.05 -23.17
CA LEU A 203 11.66 15.87 -24.61
C LEU A 203 10.99 17.08 -25.24
N LEU A 204 9.99 17.66 -24.57
CA LEU A 204 9.31 18.87 -25.02
C LEU A 204 10.32 20.01 -25.19
N ILE A 205 11.13 20.29 -24.17
CA ILE A 205 12.11 21.37 -24.23
C ILE A 205 13.13 21.09 -25.32
N SER A 206 13.68 19.87 -25.37
CA SER A 206 14.63 19.49 -26.44
C SER A 206 14.04 19.65 -27.84
N SER A 207 12.72 19.46 -27.99
CA SER A 207 12.02 19.61 -29.26
C SER A 207 11.93 21.05 -29.78
N MET A 208 11.96 22.04 -28.88
CA MET A 208 11.79 23.45 -29.25
C MET A 208 12.97 24.04 -30.02
N GLY A 209 14.17 23.44 -29.92
CA GLY A 209 15.39 23.97 -30.54
C GLY A 209 15.80 23.28 -31.84
N SER A 210 15.02 22.36 -32.36
CA SER A 210 15.40 21.62 -33.57
C SER A 210 14.74 22.24 -34.79
N GLU A 211 15.49 23.05 -35.54
CA GLU A 211 15.01 23.76 -36.75
C GLU A 211 15.01 22.89 -38.01
N GLU A 212 15.67 21.73 -38.00
CA GLU A 212 15.70 20.77 -39.12
C GLU A 212 15.37 19.36 -38.62
N LEU A 213 14.13 18.90 -38.82
CA LEU A 213 13.81 17.47 -38.69
C LEU A 213 13.31 16.93 -40.03
N SER A 214 13.90 15.81 -40.44
CA SER A 214 13.29 14.92 -41.43
C SER A 214 11.93 14.43 -40.93
N SER A 215 11.00 14.18 -41.86
CA SER A 215 9.63 13.69 -41.56
C SER A 215 9.61 12.52 -40.57
N ASP A 216 10.58 11.61 -40.69
CA ASP A 216 10.67 10.39 -39.88
C ASP A 216 11.06 10.69 -38.42
N LEU A 217 11.93 11.68 -38.21
CA LEU A 217 12.31 12.13 -36.86
C LEU A 217 11.15 12.87 -36.19
N ILE A 218 10.31 13.57 -36.96
CA ILE A 218 9.12 14.25 -36.43
C ILE A 218 8.10 13.20 -35.98
N ALA A 219 7.85 12.18 -36.81
CA ALA A 219 6.94 11.08 -36.48
C ALA A 219 7.41 10.32 -35.22
N LEU A 220 8.70 9.99 -35.13
CA LEU A 220 9.27 9.34 -33.95
C LEU A 220 9.09 10.19 -32.68
N ARG A 221 9.27 11.50 -32.79
CA ARG A 221 9.12 12.42 -31.65
C ARG A 221 7.67 12.56 -31.21
N ILE A 222 6.72 12.63 -32.15
CA ILE A 222 5.28 12.65 -31.85
C ILE A 222 4.91 11.37 -31.09
N GLN A 223 5.37 10.21 -31.58
CA GLN A 223 5.12 8.93 -30.92
C GLN A 223 5.73 8.86 -29.51
N GLN A 224 6.92 9.42 -29.31
CA GLN A 224 7.52 9.54 -27.98
C GLN A 224 6.69 10.45 -27.08
N PHE A 225 6.21 11.58 -27.58
CA PHE A 225 5.37 12.51 -26.83
C PHE A 225 4.04 11.85 -26.43
N GLU A 226 3.36 11.19 -27.37
CA GLU A 226 2.14 10.42 -27.12
C GLU A 226 2.36 9.31 -26.09
N PHE A 227 3.52 8.64 -26.13
CA PHE A 227 3.89 7.66 -25.12
C PHE A 227 3.99 8.29 -23.72
N PHE A 228 4.72 9.40 -23.57
CA PHE A 228 4.87 10.07 -22.28
C PHE A 228 3.56 10.67 -21.78
N GLU A 229 2.75 11.26 -22.66
CA GLU A 229 1.41 11.78 -22.35
C GLU A 229 0.50 10.64 -21.86
N THR A 230 0.41 9.55 -22.63
CA THR A 230 -0.44 8.41 -22.29
C THR A 230 0.02 7.76 -20.98
N ALA A 231 1.33 7.54 -20.83
CA ALA A 231 1.88 6.94 -19.61
C ALA A 231 1.67 7.86 -18.39
N PHE A 232 1.82 9.17 -18.55
CA PHE A 232 1.57 10.14 -17.48
C PHE A 232 0.08 10.21 -17.10
N LEU A 233 -0.82 10.27 -18.08
CA LEU A 233 -2.27 10.27 -17.86
C LEU A 233 -2.72 8.95 -17.20
N MET A 234 -2.20 7.80 -17.66
CA MET A 234 -2.47 6.51 -17.02
C MET A 234 -1.98 6.49 -15.57
N MET A 235 -0.82 7.06 -15.28
CA MET A 235 -0.30 7.16 -13.91
C MET A 235 -1.12 8.10 -13.03
N ILE A 236 -1.59 9.25 -13.55
CA ILE A 236 -2.50 10.14 -12.83
C ILE A 236 -3.85 9.46 -12.59
N ALA A 237 -4.40 8.77 -13.58
CA ALA A 237 -5.64 8.02 -13.44
C ALA A 237 -5.52 6.91 -12.40
N PHE A 238 -4.36 6.26 -12.34
CA PHE A 238 -4.05 5.26 -11.33
C PHE A 238 -3.85 5.85 -9.92
N TYR A 239 -3.49 7.13 -9.80
CA TYR A 239 -3.25 7.80 -8.53
C TYR A 239 -4.47 8.58 -7.99
N PHE A 240 -5.29 9.14 -8.88
CA PHE A 240 -6.39 10.04 -8.53
C PHE A 240 -7.74 9.60 -9.12
N GLY A 241 -7.82 8.41 -9.72
CA GLY A 241 -9.03 7.91 -10.39
C GLY A 241 -9.43 8.67 -11.66
N ASP A 242 -10.51 8.24 -12.31
CA ASP A 242 -11.00 8.78 -13.60
C ASP A 242 -11.52 10.24 -13.51
N LYS A 243 -11.88 10.73 -12.32
CA LYS A 243 -12.31 12.14 -12.12
C LYS A 243 -11.19 13.13 -12.43
N SER A 244 -9.95 12.82 -12.05
CA SER A 244 -8.79 13.67 -12.33
C SER A 244 -8.54 13.84 -13.82
N LEU A 245 -8.72 12.77 -14.60
CA LEU A 245 -8.60 12.79 -16.06
C LEU A 245 -9.67 13.67 -16.71
N LYS A 246 -10.91 13.66 -16.23
CA LYS A 246 -11.98 14.53 -16.76
C LYS A 246 -11.63 16.00 -16.57
N TYR A 247 -11.09 16.35 -15.41
CA TYR A 247 -10.65 17.70 -15.08
C TYR A 247 -9.49 18.18 -15.97
N PHE A 248 -8.50 17.32 -16.23
CA PHE A 248 -7.37 17.64 -17.12
C PHE A 248 -7.75 17.64 -18.61
N ARG A 249 -8.57 16.69 -19.05
CA ARG A 249 -9.01 16.54 -20.44
C ARG A 249 -9.86 17.72 -20.91
N GLU A 250 -10.75 18.23 -20.05
CA GLU A 250 -11.58 19.40 -20.38
C GLU A 250 -10.76 20.69 -20.53
N ARG A 251 -9.76 20.90 -19.66
CA ARG A 251 -8.83 22.04 -19.74
C ARG A 251 -7.92 22.00 -20.95
N TRP A 252 -7.38 20.84 -21.29
CA TRP A 252 -6.41 20.73 -22.38
C TRP A 252 -7.06 20.90 -23.75
N ARG A 253 -8.35 20.53 -23.88
CA ARG A 253 -9.12 20.66 -25.12
C ARG A 253 -9.49 22.12 -25.45
N ASN A 254 -9.53 23.01 -24.45
CA ASN A 254 -9.87 24.43 -24.62
C ASN A 254 -8.91 25.37 -23.85
N PRO A 255 -7.69 25.62 -24.35
CA PRO A 255 -6.69 26.45 -23.68
C PRO A 255 -7.07 27.93 -23.48
N ASN A 256 -8.08 28.43 -24.22
CA ASN A 256 -8.40 29.86 -24.32
C ASN A 256 -9.51 30.36 -23.38
N GLN A 257 -10.04 29.55 -22.46
CA GLN A 257 -11.12 30.00 -21.56
C GLN A 257 -10.66 30.81 -20.34
N GLN A 258 -9.37 31.14 -20.21
CA GLN A 258 -8.83 31.92 -19.09
C GLN A 258 -8.43 33.37 -19.42
N ALA A 259 -8.86 33.90 -20.57
CA ALA A 259 -8.56 35.28 -20.95
C ALA A 259 -9.68 36.30 -20.66
N ASP A 260 -10.82 35.91 -20.08
CA ASP A 260 -11.82 36.86 -19.57
C ASP A 260 -11.97 36.71 -18.06
N GLY A 261 -11.29 37.62 -17.35
CA GLY A 261 -11.48 37.79 -15.92
C GLY A 261 -12.89 38.27 -15.63
N THR A 262 -13.77 37.37 -15.19
CA THR A 262 -14.96 37.74 -14.41
C THR A 262 -15.22 36.66 -13.35
N THR A 263 -15.32 37.14 -12.11
CA THR A 263 -15.80 36.41 -10.92
C THR A 263 -17.07 35.58 -11.22
N PRO A 264 -17.25 34.40 -10.60
CA PRO A 264 -18.46 33.61 -10.82
C PRO A 264 -19.70 34.38 -10.31
N PRO A 265 -20.82 34.38 -11.05
CA PRO A 265 -21.99 35.16 -10.66
C PRO A 265 -22.72 34.52 -9.47
N ALA A 266 -23.13 35.39 -8.54
CA ALA A 266 -23.97 35.07 -7.41
C ALA A 266 -25.35 34.55 -7.86
N SER A 267 -25.87 33.56 -7.13
CA SER A 267 -27.20 32.98 -7.30
C SER A 267 -28.31 34.05 -7.17
N PRO A 268 -29.38 34.01 -7.98
CA PRO A 268 -30.43 35.00 -7.90
C PRO A 268 -31.41 34.72 -6.75
N LEU A 269 -31.69 35.78 -5.97
CA LEU A 269 -32.76 35.86 -4.96
C LEU A 269 -34.16 35.91 -5.62
N PRO A 270 -35.21 35.34 -4.99
CA PRO A 270 -36.56 35.38 -5.54
C PRO A 270 -37.28 36.70 -5.19
N SER A 271 -37.99 37.23 -6.18
CA SER A 271 -38.81 38.45 -6.12
C SER A 271 -40.15 38.23 -5.41
N SER A 272 -40.54 39.24 -4.63
CA SER A 272 -41.84 39.42 -3.99
C SER A 272 -42.91 39.85 -4.98
N ASP A 273 -44.05 39.16 -5.03
CA ASP A 273 -45.36 39.72 -5.36
C ASP A 273 -46.46 38.83 -4.76
N LEU A 274 -47.36 39.43 -3.96
CA LEU A 274 -48.60 38.85 -3.42
C LEU A 274 -49.78 39.32 -4.29
N PRO A 275 -50.86 38.52 -4.43
CA PRO A 275 -52.07 38.89 -3.68
C PRO A 275 -52.87 37.73 -3.06
N GLU A 276 -53.75 38.16 -2.16
CA GLU A 276 -54.65 37.55 -1.18
C GLU A 276 -55.40 36.24 -1.51
N GLY A 277 -55.58 35.40 -0.47
CA GLY A 277 -56.77 34.55 -0.31
C GLY A 277 -56.57 33.19 0.38
N ILE A 278 -57.05 33.08 1.63
CA ILE A 278 -57.49 31.86 2.37
C ILE A 278 -56.41 31.07 3.17
N MET A 279 -56.58 31.06 4.51
CA MET A 279 -55.87 30.24 5.52
C MET A 279 -56.58 28.87 5.75
N PRO A 280 -56.08 27.94 6.61
CA PRO A 280 -54.72 27.40 6.83
C PRO A 280 -54.69 25.85 6.85
N SER A 281 -53.53 25.18 6.71
CA SER A 281 -53.28 23.89 7.38
C SER A 281 -51.80 23.48 7.43
N ALA A 282 -51.31 23.37 8.67
CA ALA A 282 -50.26 22.53 9.26
C ALA A 282 -49.01 22.07 8.44
N GLY A 283 -47.83 22.49 8.93
CA GLY A 283 -46.67 21.59 9.08
C GLY A 283 -45.32 22.10 8.57
N THR A 284 -44.46 22.62 9.46
CA THR A 284 -42.98 22.56 9.35
C THR A 284 -42.35 22.90 10.71
N PRO A 285 -41.17 22.36 11.06
CA PRO A 285 -39.92 23.09 10.74
C PRO A 285 -38.81 22.22 10.08
N PRO A 286 -37.74 22.87 9.57
CA PRO A 286 -36.90 22.42 8.44
C PRO A 286 -35.60 21.69 8.86
N PRO A 287 -34.88 21.07 7.90
CA PRO A 287 -33.51 20.58 8.11
C PRO A 287 -32.50 21.73 8.05
N SER A 288 -31.58 21.76 9.02
CA SER A 288 -30.45 22.68 9.09
C SER A 288 -29.18 22.07 8.49
N LEU A 289 -28.71 22.70 7.41
CA LEU A 289 -27.32 22.99 7.02
C LEU A 289 -26.24 21.92 7.30
N GLU A 290 -25.80 21.29 6.20
CA GLU A 290 -24.56 20.54 6.08
C GLU A 290 -23.35 21.47 6.31
N GLN A 291 -22.39 20.98 7.10
CA GLN A 291 -21.07 21.60 7.25
C GLN A 291 -20.01 20.57 6.82
N ASP A 292 -19.23 21.00 5.84
CA ASP A 292 -18.14 20.37 5.10
C ASP A 292 -16.96 19.96 6.01
N ASP A 293 -16.45 18.73 5.85
CA ASP A 293 -15.40 18.13 6.71
C ASP A 293 -14.30 17.51 5.81
N SER A 294 -13.38 18.35 5.35
CA SER A 294 -12.43 18.13 4.24
C SER A 294 -11.13 17.37 4.57
N LEU A 295 -11.11 16.52 5.59
CA LEU A 295 -9.87 15.82 5.99
C LEU A 295 -10.01 14.29 6.14
N GLY A 296 -11.20 13.73 5.89
CA GLY A 296 -11.46 12.28 5.90
C GLY A 296 -11.79 11.68 4.52
N ASP A 297 -11.92 12.51 3.49
CA ASP A 297 -12.28 12.08 2.13
C ASP A 297 -11.07 11.73 1.26
N ASP A 298 -9.87 12.25 1.55
CA ASP A 298 -8.66 11.97 0.75
C ASP A 298 -8.23 10.49 0.83
N ASP A 299 -8.40 9.84 1.99
CA ASP A 299 -8.08 8.42 2.17
C ASP A 299 -9.17 7.48 1.59
N ARG A 300 -10.39 7.97 1.39
CA ARG A 300 -11.51 7.21 0.80
C ARG A 300 -11.57 7.35 -0.72
N GLU A 301 -11.25 8.51 -1.28
CA GLU A 301 -11.24 8.73 -2.73
C GLU A 301 -10.06 7.99 -3.40
N PHE A 302 -8.96 7.73 -2.66
CA PHE A 302 -7.85 6.87 -3.11
C PHE A 302 -8.24 5.37 -3.19
N MET A 303 -9.25 4.93 -2.43
CA MET A 303 -9.70 3.54 -2.35
C MET A 303 -10.80 3.21 -3.39
N GLU A 304 -11.68 4.16 -3.73
CA GLU A 304 -12.67 3.98 -4.81
C GLU A 304 -12.03 3.96 -6.22
N GLY A 305 -10.83 4.54 -6.37
CA GLY A 305 -10.04 4.51 -7.61
C GLY A 305 -9.51 3.14 -8.01
N GLU A 306 -9.32 2.21 -7.07
CA GLU A 306 -8.94 0.82 -7.36
C GLU A 306 -10.14 -0.07 -7.74
N GLU A 307 -11.37 0.27 -7.32
CA GLU A 307 -12.58 -0.49 -7.65
C GLU A 307 -13.09 -0.24 -9.10
N THR A 308 -12.76 0.89 -9.72
CA THR A 308 -13.22 1.23 -11.09
C THR A 308 -12.30 0.77 -12.23
N VAL A 309 -11.16 0.15 -11.92
CA VAL A 309 -10.27 -0.48 -12.93
C VAL A 309 -10.78 -1.88 -13.35
N GLY A 310 -11.79 -2.42 -12.66
CA GLY A 310 -12.36 -3.74 -12.95
C GLY A 310 -13.29 -3.80 -14.17
N ASP A 311 -13.74 -2.67 -14.72
CA ASP A 311 -14.89 -2.62 -15.65
C ASP A 311 -14.60 -1.93 -16.99
N MET A 312 -13.36 -2.03 -17.50
CA MET A 312 -13.07 -1.76 -18.91
C MET A 312 -12.59 -3.02 -19.61
N GLN A 313 -13.26 -3.38 -20.71
CA GLN A 313 -12.83 -4.43 -21.64
C GLN A 313 -11.33 -4.29 -21.93
N GLN A 314 -10.55 -5.28 -21.50
CA GLN A 314 -9.16 -5.43 -21.94
C GLN A 314 -9.15 -5.58 -23.47
N PRO A 315 -8.25 -4.89 -24.20
CA PRO A 315 -7.91 -5.32 -25.55
C PRO A 315 -7.34 -6.75 -25.46
N PRO A 316 -7.52 -7.59 -26.50
CA PRO A 316 -7.14 -8.99 -26.44
C PRO A 316 -5.66 -9.15 -26.08
N ALA A 317 -5.39 -10.14 -25.23
CA ALA A 317 -4.11 -10.43 -24.61
C ALA A 317 -2.94 -10.41 -25.62
N SER A 318 -2.11 -9.37 -25.53
CA SER A 318 -0.70 -9.47 -25.89
C SER A 318 0.08 -9.37 -24.58
N GLY A 319 0.74 -10.47 -24.19
CA GLY A 319 1.60 -10.49 -23.01
C GLY A 319 2.67 -9.41 -23.11
N SER A 320 3.20 -8.95 -21.98
CA SER A 320 4.25 -7.93 -21.98
C SER A 320 5.39 -8.35 -22.94
N PRO A 321 6.02 -7.42 -23.68
CA PRO A 321 7.11 -7.75 -24.62
C PRO A 321 8.24 -8.54 -23.96
N ILE A 322 8.48 -8.29 -22.67
CA ILE A 322 9.48 -8.99 -21.85
C ILE A 322 9.04 -10.43 -21.55
N THR A 323 7.74 -10.65 -21.31
CA THR A 323 7.19 -11.99 -21.06
C THR A 323 7.23 -12.83 -22.34
N ASN A 324 6.88 -12.25 -23.49
CA ASN A 324 6.94 -12.94 -24.77
C ASN A 324 8.39 -13.23 -25.19
N LEU A 325 9.33 -12.31 -24.94
CA LEU A 325 10.76 -12.51 -25.19
C LEU A 325 11.34 -13.60 -24.28
N LYS A 326 10.96 -13.62 -23.00
CA LYS A 326 11.38 -14.64 -22.04
C LYS A 326 10.85 -16.03 -22.43
N ASN A 327 9.59 -16.11 -22.85
CA ASN A 327 8.97 -17.36 -23.29
C ASN A 327 9.58 -17.86 -24.62
N ALA A 328 9.83 -16.97 -25.58
CA ALA A 328 10.51 -17.32 -26.83
C ALA A 328 11.97 -17.77 -26.62
N LEU A 329 12.69 -17.18 -25.65
CA LEU A 329 14.03 -17.60 -25.28
C LEU A 329 14.06 -18.98 -24.60
N LEU A 330 13.04 -19.31 -23.80
CA LEU A 330 12.89 -20.62 -23.15
C LEU A 330 12.54 -21.72 -24.18
N GLU A 331 11.64 -21.44 -25.12
CA GLU A 331 11.30 -22.36 -26.22
C GLU A 331 12.50 -22.62 -27.14
N SER A 332 13.31 -21.60 -27.45
CA SER A 332 14.53 -21.76 -28.26
C SER A 332 15.60 -22.65 -27.60
N ARG A 333 15.51 -22.87 -26.28
CA ARG A 333 16.43 -23.72 -25.51
C ARG A 333 15.91 -25.13 -25.26
N GLY A 334 14.69 -25.45 -25.73
CA GLY A 334 14.09 -26.78 -25.54
C GLY A 334 13.73 -27.10 -24.08
N GLU A 335 13.69 -26.09 -23.21
CA GLU A 335 13.30 -26.26 -21.81
C GLU A 335 11.77 -26.21 -21.69
N GLN A 336 11.17 -27.21 -21.04
CA GLN A 336 9.74 -27.19 -20.73
C GLN A 336 9.43 -25.95 -19.89
N LEU A 337 8.41 -25.19 -20.31
CA LEU A 337 7.87 -24.08 -19.53
C LEU A 337 7.58 -24.59 -18.11
N PRO A 338 8.15 -23.97 -17.06
CA PRO A 338 7.83 -24.37 -15.71
C PRO A 338 6.32 -24.20 -15.54
N VAL A 339 5.64 -25.29 -15.16
CA VAL A 339 4.27 -25.22 -14.65
C VAL A 339 4.34 -24.36 -13.40
N ALA A 340 4.16 -23.06 -13.59
CA ALA A 340 4.19 -22.11 -12.53
C ALA A 340 2.88 -22.28 -11.77
N SER A 341 2.93 -22.99 -10.64
CA SER A 341 1.92 -22.87 -9.58
C SER A 341 2.03 -21.47 -8.98
N ASN A 342 1.64 -20.46 -9.76
CA ASN A 342 1.77 -19.06 -9.39
C ASN A 342 0.45 -18.57 -8.77
N PHE A 343 0.62 -17.97 -7.59
CA PHE A 343 -0.35 -17.23 -6.78
C PHE A 343 -1.16 -18.05 -5.78
N ALA A 344 -0.47 -18.49 -4.72
CA ALA A 344 -1.10 -18.47 -3.39
C ALA A 344 -1.61 -17.04 -3.15
N PHE A 345 -2.87 -16.92 -2.74
CA PHE A 345 -3.41 -15.63 -2.31
C PHE A 345 -2.69 -15.28 -1.02
N VAL A 346 -1.82 -14.30 -1.14
CA VAL A 346 -1.24 -13.64 0.00
C VAL A 346 -2.33 -12.68 0.49
N GLN A 347 -3.15 -13.11 1.47
CA GLN A 347 -3.90 -12.17 2.32
C GLN A 347 -2.98 -10.98 2.59
N ILE A 348 -3.47 -9.73 2.45
CA ILE A 348 -2.65 -8.52 2.64
C ILE A 348 -1.75 -8.74 3.87
N MET A 349 -0.46 -9.02 3.63
CA MET A 349 0.43 -9.64 4.62
C MET A 349 0.69 -8.66 5.75
N ASP A 350 -0.18 -8.67 6.74
CA ASP A 350 0.07 -8.14 8.05
C ASP A 350 0.81 -9.20 8.87
N ASN A 351 2.00 -9.58 8.39
CA ASN A 351 2.79 -10.66 8.97
C ASN A 351 3.49 -10.21 10.28
N ILE A 352 3.07 -9.08 10.87
CA ILE A 352 3.66 -8.44 12.05
C ILE A 352 3.76 -9.45 13.20
N ASN A 353 2.73 -10.28 13.39
CA ASN A 353 2.61 -11.18 14.53
C ASN A 353 2.60 -12.67 14.16
N SER A 354 2.74 -13.03 12.88
CA SER A 354 2.65 -14.41 12.38
C SER A 354 1.36 -15.17 12.73
N LYS A 355 0.25 -14.45 12.98
CA LYS A 355 -1.07 -14.99 13.35
C LYS A 355 -2.02 -15.10 12.16
N ILE A 356 -1.50 -15.43 10.98
CA ILE A 356 -2.20 -15.29 9.69
C ILE A 356 -2.84 -16.61 9.26
N LEU A 357 -4.00 -16.53 8.61
CA LEU A 357 -4.66 -17.68 8.01
C LEU A 357 -4.11 -17.94 6.60
N ASN A 358 -3.30 -18.98 6.45
CA ASN A 358 -2.69 -19.29 5.15
C ASN A 358 -3.58 -20.20 4.27
N ASP A 359 -3.29 -20.25 2.97
CA ASP A 359 -4.06 -21.04 1.99
C ASP A 359 -4.07 -22.56 2.30
N GLU A 360 -3.01 -23.09 2.91
CA GLU A 360 -2.92 -24.51 3.30
C GLU A 360 -3.85 -24.82 4.48
N GLU A 361 -3.89 -23.96 5.50
CA GLU A 361 -4.80 -24.06 6.63
C GLU A 361 -6.26 -23.93 6.20
N ILE A 362 -6.56 -23.01 5.26
CA ILE A 362 -7.91 -22.90 4.71
C ILE A 362 -8.30 -24.22 4.03
N LYS A 363 -7.43 -24.76 3.16
CA LYS A 363 -7.70 -26.03 2.47
C LYS A 363 -7.88 -27.18 3.45
N GLU A 364 -7.00 -27.32 4.44
CA GLU A 364 -7.09 -28.34 5.48
C GLU A 364 -8.45 -28.28 6.20
N VAL A 365 -8.88 -27.09 6.61
CA VAL A 365 -10.17 -26.91 7.31
C VAL A 365 -11.35 -27.18 6.38
N LEU A 366 -11.27 -26.81 5.09
CA LEU A 366 -12.30 -27.10 4.10
C LEU A 366 -12.40 -28.58 3.76
N GLU A 367 -11.28 -29.31 3.68
CA GLU A 367 -11.25 -30.77 3.51
C GLU A 367 -11.92 -31.46 4.70
N ASN A 368 -11.58 -31.05 5.93
CA ASN A 368 -12.24 -31.54 7.14
C ASN A 368 -13.76 -31.28 7.14
N LEU A 369 -14.19 -30.13 6.62
CA LEU A 369 -15.61 -29.77 6.49
C LEU A 369 -16.31 -30.68 5.47
N ALA A 370 -15.66 -30.95 4.33
CA ALA A 370 -16.18 -31.87 3.33
C ALA A 370 -16.30 -33.30 3.86
N GLU A 371 -15.31 -33.80 4.60
CA GLU A 371 -15.33 -35.15 5.16
C GLU A 371 -16.38 -35.34 6.26
N LYS A 372 -16.49 -34.38 7.18
CA LYS A 372 -17.36 -34.51 8.38
C LYS A 372 -18.81 -34.15 8.12
N ASP A 373 -19.03 -33.07 7.38
CA ASP A 373 -20.35 -32.48 7.20
C ASP A 373 -20.90 -32.69 5.78
N ASN A 374 -20.11 -33.27 4.85
CA ASN A 374 -20.44 -33.41 3.43
C ASN A 374 -20.77 -32.07 2.75
N ILE A 375 -20.10 -31.00 3.19
CA ILE A 375 -20.26 -29.65 2.65
C ILE A 375 -18.96 -29.24 1.95
N ILE A 376 -19.06 -28.93 0.66
CA ILE A 376 -17.95 -28.48 -0.15
C ILE A 376 -18.06 -26.97 -0.36
N LEU A 377 -17.04 -26.24 0.04
CA LEU A 377 -16.85 -24.81 -0.23
C LEU A 377 -15.53 -24.62 -0.97
N SER A 378 -15.49 -23.80 -2.01
CA SER A 378 -14.25 -23.50 -2.70
C SER A 378 -13.43 -22.40 -2.03
N LEU A 379 -12.12 -22.47 -2.24
CA LEU A 379 -11.17 -21.47 -1.73
C LEU A 379 -11.48 -20.04 -2.21
N PRO A 380 -11.90 -19.77 -3.47
CA PRO A 380 -12.29 -18.43 -3.91
C PRO A 380 -13.50 -17.85 -3.17
N VAL A 381 -14.46 -18.70 -2.75
CA VAL A 381 -15.61 -18.26 -1.95
C VAL A 381 -15.15 -17.77 -0.58
N VAL A 382 -14.25 -18.51 0.08
CA VAL A 382 -13.72 -18.08 1.38
C VAL A 382 -12.92 -16.77 1.22
N LYS A 383 -12.09 -16.67 0.18
CA LYS A 383 -11.29 -15.47 -0.10
C LYS A 383 -12.16 -14.25 -0.43
N SER A 384 -13.29 -14.43 -1.11
CA SER A 384 -14.20 -13.31 -1.41
C SER A 384 -14.79 -12.72 -0.13
N VAL A 385 -15.22 -13.57 0.81
CA VAL A 385 -15.73 -13.11 2.12
C VAL A 385 -14.65 -12.39 2.91
N ILE A 386 -13.43 -12.95 3.01
CA ILE A 386 -12.31 -12.31 3.71
C ILE A 386 -12.01 -10.92 3.14
N SER A 387 -12.00 -10.80 1.81
CA SER A 387 -11.71 -9.53 1.12
C SER A 387 -12.76 -8.46 1.42
N VAL A 388 -14.04 -8.84 1.51
CA VAL A 388 -15.15 -7.89 1.71
C VAL A 388 -15.31 -7.50 3.18
N GLU A 389 -15.14 -8.44 4.12
CA GLU A 389 -15.47 -8.20 5.53
C GLU A 389 -14.35 -7.52 6.33
N SER A 390 -13.08 -7.82 6.03
CA SER A 390 -11.95 -7.30 6.82
C SER A 390 -10.85 -6.65 6.00
N SER A 391 -11.01 -6.57 4.68
CA SER A 391 -9.95 -6.17 3.76
C SER A 391 -8.69 -7.05 3.93
N GLY A 392 -8.87 -8.31 4.34
CA GLY A 392 -7.79 -9.28 4.48
C GLY A 392 -6.91 -9.18 5.74
N ARG A 393 -7.35 -8.49 6.81
CA ARG A 393 -6.62 -8.41 8.10
C ARG A 393 -7.49 -8.76 9.29
N GLY A 394 -7.14 -9.80 10.04
CA GLY A 394 -7.85 -10.25 11.24
C GLY A 394 -7.30 -9.70 12.54
N HIS A 395 -6.06 -9.20 12.51
CA HIS A 395 -5.39 -8.58 13.65
C HIS A 395 -5.01 -7.13 13.36
N LEU A 396 -4.90 -6.35 14.41
CA LEU A 396 -4.31 -5.02 14.39
C LEU A 396 -2.77 -5.14 14.41
N SER A 397 -2.09 -4.03 14.13
CA SER A 397 -0.62 -3.96 14.14
C SER A 397 0.00 -4.25 15.51
N ASP A 398 -0.76 -4.12 16.60
CA ASP A 398 -0.33 -4.45 17.96
C ASP A 398 -0.54 -5.94 18.33
N GLY A 399 -1.12 -6.74 17.42
CA GLY A 399 -1.35 -8.18 17.58
C GLY A 399 -2.62 -8.57 18.30
N ARG A 400 -3.46 -7.60 18.68
CA ARG A 400 -4.83 -7.86 19.12
C ARG A 400 -5.74 -8.11 17.92
N ALA A 401 -6.88 -8.76 18.15
CA ALA A 401 -7.87 -9.01 17.10
C ALA A 401 -8.40 -7.68 16.57
N LYS A 402 -8.72 -7.60 15.28
CA LYS A 402 -9.46 -6.46 14.75
C LYS A 402 -10.89 -6.51 15.31
N ILE A 403 -11.34 -5.41 15.90
CA ILE A 403 -12.69 -5.30 16.46
C ILE A 403 -13.44 -4.10 15.92
N LEU A 404 -14.77 -4.18 15.99
CA LEU A 404 -15.65 -3.02 15.89
C LEU A 404 -16.67 -3.11 17.03
N PHE A 405 -16.72 -2.06 17.87
CA PHE A 405 -17.61 -2.03 19.03
C PHE A 405 -18.96 -1.40 18.71
N GLU A 406 -20.04 -2.13 19.02
CA GLU A 406 -21.41 -1.75 18.73
C GLU A 406 -22.15 -1.27 19.97
N GLY A 407 -22.08 0.05 20.23
CA GLY A 407 -22.70 0.64 21.43
C GLY A 407 -24.23 0.52 21.49
N HIS A 408 -24.89 0.43 20.33
CA HIS A 408 -26.32 0.13 20.27
C HIS A 408 -26.66 -1.29 20.69
N LEU A 409 -25.76 -2.23 20.43
CA LEU A 409 -25.93 -3.60 20.85
C LEU A 409 -25.68 -3.75 22.35
N MET A 410 -24.68 -3.04 22.90
CA MET A 410 -24.45 -2.95 24.34
C MET A 410 -25.70 -2.51 25.08
N TRP A 411 -26.37 -1.45 24.59
CA TRP A 411 -27.65 -1.00 25.13
C TRP A 411 -28.70 -2.12 25.13
N LYS A 412 -28.90 -2.75 23.98
CA LYS A 412 -29.90 -3.81 23.78
C LYS A 412 -29.62 -5.03 24.67
N LEU A 413 -28.37 -5.44 24.80
CA LEU A 413 -27.98 -6.61 25.59
C LEU A 413 -28.05 -6.34 27.10
N LEU A 414 -27.69 -5.14 27.57
CA LEU A 414 -27.94 -4.74 28.97
C LEU A 414 -29.43 -4.78 29.32
N SER A 415 -30.28 -4.29 28.42
CA SER A 415 -31.73 -4.31 28.62
C SER A 415 -32.32 -5.72 28.57
N SER A 416 -31.87 -6.56 27.63
CA SER A 416 -32.48 -7.90 27.41
C SER A 416 -31.88 -9.01 28.25
N ILE A 417 -30.56 -9.07 28.39
CA ILE A 417 -29.85 -10.13 29.12
C ILE A 417 -29.78 -9.80 30.61
N ARG A 418 -29.34 -8.57 30.96
CA ARG A 418 -29.24 -8.14 32.36
C ARG A 418 -30.55 -7.63 32.93
N LYS A 419 -31.57 -7.41 32.08
CA LYS A 419 -32.86 -6.82 32.49
C LYS A 419 -32.68 -5.49 33.23
N MET A 420 -31.63 -4.75 32.87
CA MET A 420 -31.31 -3.48 33.51
C MET A 420 -32.40 -2.46 33.15
N PRO A 421 -32.99 -1.74 34.13
CA PRO A 421 -33.98 -0.70 33.87
C PRO A 421 -33.42 0.37 32.96
N GLU A 422 -34.26 0.87 32.05
CA GLU A 422 -33.85 1.87 31.07
C GLU A 422 -33.28 3.14 31.72
N GLU A 423 -33.83 3.54 32.87
CA GLU A 423 -33.35 4.67 33.66
C GLU A 423 -31.90 4.50 34.14
N GLU A 424 -31.49 3.27 34.45
CA GLU A 424 -30.12 2.96 34.88
C GLU A 424 -29.15 3.00 33.69
N ILE A 425 -29.56 2.45 32.54
CA ILE A 425 -28.77 2.53 31.29
C ILE A 425 -28.61 4.00 30.86
N LEU A 426 -29.68 4.82 30.97
CA LEU A 426 -29.62 6.26 30.70
C LEU A 426 -28.65 7.00 31.64
N LYS A 427 -28.57 6.61 32.92
CA LYS A 427 -27.58 7.17 33.85
C LYS A 427 -26.15 6.83 33.43
N LEU A 428 -25.90 5.58 33.03
CA LEU A 428 -24.61 5.13 32.54
C LEU A 428 -24.21 5.84 31.23
N GLN A 429 -25.17 6.06 30.33
CA GLN A 429 -24.98 6.73 29.05
C GLN A 429 -24.44 8.16 29.20
N LYS A 430 -24.85 8.93 30.22
CA LYS A 430 -24.41 10.33 30.41
C LYS A 430 -22.89 10.52 30.48
N SER A 431 -22.14 9.45 30.79
CA SER A 431 -20.67 9.46 30.83
C SER A 431 -20.02 8.62 29.73
N ASN A 432 -20.84 8.03 28.84
CA ASN A 432 -20.48 6.95 27.93
C ASN A 432 -21.29 7.00 26.61
N GLU A 433 -21.59 8.20 26.10
CA GLU A 433 -22.49 8.43 24.96
C GLU A 433 -22.02 7.72 23.68
N ASP A 434 -20.71 7.51 23.53
CA ASP A 434 -20.09 6.86 22.38
C ASP A 434 -20.02 5.32 22.50
N ILE A 435 -20.39 4.74 23.64
CA ILE A 435 -20.44 3.28 23.86
C ILE A 435 -21.82 2.77 24.29
N LEU A 436 -22.78 3.66 24.56
CA LEU A 436 -24.16 3.33 24.90
C LEU A 436 -25.11 4.29 24.18
N TYR A 437 -25.89 3.75 23.25
CA TYR A 437 -26.90 4.52 22.51
C TYR A 437 -28.01 3.58 22.02
N LYS A 438 -29.21 4.09 21.72
CA LYS A 438 -30.36 3.21 21.37
C LYS A 438 -30.38 2.78 19.91
N SER A 439 -30.02 3.68 19.02
CA SER A 439 -30.17 3.50 17.58
C SER A 439 -28.82 3.34 16.93
N TRP A 440 -28.69 2.41 15.99
CA TRP A 440 -27.46 2.22 15.23
C TRP A 440 -27.00 3.54 14.59
N THR A 441 -25.71 3.86 14.76
CA THR A 441 -25.06 5.03 14.16
C THR A 441 -23.58 4.74 13.94
N ARG A 442 -23.01 5.33 12.90
CA ARG A 442 -21.58 5.26 12.57
C ARG A 442 -20.75 6.36 13.24
N GLN A 443 -21.40 7.38 13.81
CA GLN A 443 -20.75 8.59 14.35
C GLN A 443 -19.67 8.28 15.40
N TYR A 444 -19.83 7.20 16.16
CA TYR A 444 -18.94 6.86 17.27
C TYR A 444 -17.84 5.86 16.92
N TYR A 445 -17.81 5.36 15.69
CA TYR A 445 -16.76 4.44 15.26
C TYR A 445 -15.44 5.20 15.08
N LYS A 446 -14.41 4.73 15.76
CA LYS A 446 -13.04 5.27 15.70
C LYS A 446 -12.15 4.40 14.81
N GLY A 447 -12.43 3.10 14.74
CA GLY A 447 -11.65 2.13 13.97
C GLY A 447 -10.28 1.81 14.58
N GLY A 448 -9.68 0.72 14.10
CA GLY A 448 -8.34 0.29 14.49
C GLY A 448 -8.19 0.08 16.00
N VAL A 449 -7.07 0.59 16.54
CA VAL A 449 -6.71 0.44 17.96
C VAL A 449 -7.68 1.19 18.90
N ALA A 450 -8.25 2.31 18.46
CA ALA A 450 -9.11 3.16 19.28
C ALA A 450 -10.47 2.51 19.61
N GLU A 451 -10.86 1.44 18.90
CA GLU A 451 -12.03 0.63 19.28
C GLU A 451 -11.82 -0.11 20.60
N TYR A 452 -10.57 -0.44 20.96
CA TYR A 452 -10.29 -1.05 22.26
C TYR A 452 -10.53 -0.08 23.41
N ASP A 453 -10.31 1.23 23.24
CA ASP A 453 -10.64 2.22 24.27
C ASP A 453 -12.14 2.29 24.55
N ARG A 454 -12.96 2.02 23.53
CA ARG A 454 -14.42 1.91 23.64
C ARG A 454 -14.80 0.60 24.36
N LEU A 455 -14.22 -0.51 23.93
CA LEU A 455 -14.43 -1.82 24.54
C LEU A 455 -14.02 -1.84 26.03
N ASP A 456 -12.86 -1.28 26.37
CA ASP A 456 -12.34 -1.26 27.74
C ASP A 456 -13.19 -0.41 28.69
N ARG A 457 -13.82 0.65 28.19
CA ARG A 457 -14.83 1.38 28.98
C ARG A 457 -16.12 0.59 29.13
N ALA A 458 -16.58 -0.09 28.08
CA ALA A 458 -17.75 -0.96 28.18
C ALA A 458 -17.53 -2.10 29.18
N ARG A 459 -16.30 -2.65 29.24
CA ARG A 459 -15.92 -3.69 30.22
C ARG A 459 -16.03 -3.24 31.67
N LYS A 460 -15.86 -1.95 31.95
CA LYS A 460 -16.05 -1.39 33.31
C LYS A 460 -17.52 -1.42 33.72
N ILE A 461 -18.44 -1.47 32.76
CA ILE A 461 -19.88 -1.57 33.01
C ILE A 461 -20.25 -3.05 33.14
N ASP A 462 -20.02 -3.83 32.09
CA ASP A 462 -20.25 -5.27 32.10
C ASP A 462 -19.30 -5.96 31.11
N PRO A 463 -18.33 -6.77 31.57
CA PRO A 463 -17.29 -7.34 30.71
C PRO A 463 -17.83 -8.38 29.73
N GLU A 464 -18.84 -9.16 30.11
CA GLU A 464 -19.43 -10.18 29.23
C GLU A 464 -20.24 -9.50 28.12
N ILE A 465 -21.10 -8.55 28.50
CA ILE A 465 -21.92 -7.83 27.52
C ILE A 465 -21.05 -6.97 26.59
N ALA A 466 -19.94 -6.41 27.09
CA ALA A 466 -18.99 -5.67 26.27
C ALA A 466 -18.40 -6.55 25.16
N VAL A 467 -17.95 -7.77 25.49
CA VAL A 467 -17.41 -8.72 24.50
C VAL A 467 -18.50 -9.17 23.52
N PHE A 468 -19.73 -9.41 23.99
CA PHE A 468 -20.85 -9.74 23.12
C PHE A 468 -21.24 -8.62 22.16
N SER A 469 -20.95 -7.37 22.54
CA SER A 469 -21.27 -6.17 21.77
C SER A 469 -20.19 -5.78 20.76
N ALA A 470 -19.16 -6.60 20.57
CA ALA A 470 -18.11 -6.35 19.59
C ALA A 470 -18.09 -7.44 18.51
N SER A 471 -17.80 -7.06 17.27
CA SER A 471 -17.43 -7.99 16.20
C SER A 471 -15.92 -8.21 16.20
N TRP A 472 -15.50 -9.44 15.89
CA TRP A 472 -14.11 -9.88 16.05
C TRP A 472 -13.53 -10.49 14.77
N GLY A 473 -12.27 -10.17 14.50
CA GLY A 473 -11.40 -10.90 13.56
C GLY A 473 -11.69 -10.69 12.08
N LEU A 474 -11.16 -11.59 11.25
CA LEU A 474 -11.24 -11.56 9.77
C LEU A 474 -12.68 -11.53 9.22
N PHE A 475 -13.59 -12.19 9.91
CA PHE A 475 -14.96 -12.38 9.45
C PHE A 475 -15.95 -11.49 10.22
N GLN A 476 -15.46 -10.67 11.14
CA GLN A 476 -16.27 -9.76 11.95
C GLN A 476 -17.43 -10.47 12.65
N ILE A 477 -17.18 -11.65 13.24
CA ILE A 477 -18.20 -12.40 13.97
C ILE A 477 -18.50 -11.69 15.29
N LEU A 478 -19.78 -11.35 15.47
CA LEU A 478 -20.28 -10.69 16.67
C LEU A 478 -20.21 -11.62 17.89
N GLY A 479 -19.67 -11.13 19.00
CA GLY A 479 -19.47 -11.92 20.22
C GLY A 479 -20.76 -12.49 20.81
N GLU A 480 -21.93 -11.85 20.59
CA GLU A 480 -23.21 -12.40 21.05
C GLU A 480 -23.48 -13.81 20.52
N ASN A 481 -22.93 -14.15 19.35
CA ASN A 481 -23.12 -15.44 18.69
C ASN A 481 -22.60 -16.63 19.50
N LEU A 482 -21.74 -16.37 20.49
CA LEU A 482 -21.18 -17.38 21.39
C LEU A 482 -22.25 -18.32 21.97
N ASN A 483 -23.40 -17.75 22.31
CA ASN A 483 -24.49 -18.48 22.98
C ASN A 483 -25.48 -19.15 22.02
N HIS A 484 -25.36 -18.95 20.71
CA HIS A 484 -26.26 -19.50 19.71
C HIS A 484 -25.54 -19.99 18.45
N ASN A 485 -25.19 -19.09 17.52
CA ASN A 485 -24.73 -19.50 16.18
C ASN A 485 -23.34 -20.15 16.17
N ILE A 486 -22.46 -19.87 17.14
CA ILE A 486 -21.14 -20.52 17.20
C ILE A 486 -20.99 -21.47 18.40
N LYS A 487 -22.11 -21.93 18.97
CA LYS A 487 -22.11 -22.82 20.15
C LYS A 487 -21.36 -24.14 19.90
N GLY A 488 -21.33 -24.64 18.65
CA GLY A 488 -20.57 -25.84 18.28
C GLY A 488 -19.06 -25.70 18.42
N ARG A 489 -18.54 -24.48 18.55
CA ARG A 489 -17.12 -24.21 18.84
C ARG A 489 -16.72 -24.56 20.28
N LYS A 490 -17.68 -24.69 21.20
CA LYS A 490 -17.48 -25.14 22.59
C LYS A 490 -16.46 -24.31 23.39
N TYR A 491 -16.44 -22.99 23.17
CA TYR A 491 -15.72 -22.07 24.04
C TYR A 491 -16.21 -22.19 25.50
N LYS A 492 -15.30 -22.05 26.46
CA LYS A 492 -15.62 -22.19 27.90
C LYS A 492 -16.50 -21.04 28.40
N ASP A 493 -16.12 -19.83 28.05
CA ASP A 493 -16.80 -18.57 28.39
C ASP A 493 -16.41 -17.48 27.38
N TYR A 494 -16.88 -16.25 27.62
CA TYR A 494 -16.57 -15.10 26.78
C TYR A 494 -15.07 -14.73 26.78
N LYS A 495 -14.32 -15.10 27.84
CA LYS A 495 -12.88 -14.82 27.95
C LYS A 495 -12.07 -15.78 27.09
N ASP A 496 -12.43 -17.06 27.10
CA ASP A 496 -11.83 -18.08 26.23
C ASP A 496 -12.08 -17.74 24.76
N PHE A 497 -13.30 -17.28 24.42
CA PHE A 497 -13.59 -16.77 23.08
C PHE A 497 -12.66 -15.59 22.71
N GLU A 498 -12.58 -14.56 23.55
CA GLU A 498 -11.75 -13.38 23.31
C GLU A 498 -10.26 -13.75 23.16
N GLU A 499 -9.73 -14.60 24.04
CA GLU A 499 -8.35 -15.07 24.01
C GLU A 499 -8.04 -15.77 22.69
N LYS A 500 -8.94 -16.64 22.21
CA LYS A 500 -8.79 -17.29 20.91
C LYS A 500 -8.85 -16.32 19.74
N GLN A 501 -9.65 -15.26 19.82
CA GLN A 501 -9.65 -14.21 18.79
C GLN A 501 -8.29 -13.50 18.72
N HIS A 502 -7.55 -13.36 19.82
CA HIS A 502 -6.20 -12.79 19.83
C HIS A 502 -5.11 -13.78 19.42
N GLU A 503 -5.38 -15.08 19.40
CA GLU A 503 -4.36 -16.11 19.21
C GLU A 503 -4.01 -16.31 17.72
N HIS A 504 -5.01 -16.56 16.87
CA HIS A 504 -4.79 -16.90 15.47
C HIS A 504 -6.02 -16.67 14.58
N GLU A 505 -5.82 -16.27 13.33
CA GLU A 505 -6.92 -16.10 12.35
C GLU A 505 -7.64 -17.41 12.00
N LYS A 506 -7.00 -18.56 12.25
CA LYS A 506 -7.64 -19.89 12.14
C LYS A 506 -8.87 -20.02 13.04
N PHE A 507 -8.86 -19.39 14.22
CA PHE A 507 -10.05 -19.37 15.08
C PHE A 507 -11.18 -18.54 14.48
N HIS A 508 -10.86 -17.39 13.87
CA HIS A 508 -11.86 -16.54 13.20
C HIS A 508 -12.53 -17.30 12.06
N PHE A 509 -11.75 -18.07 11.29
CA PHE A 509 -12.27 -18.88 10.20
C PHE A 509 -13.17 -20.01 10.66
N MET A 510 -12.77 -20.73 11.71
CA MET A 510 -13.61 -21.78 12.26
C MET A 510 -14.92 -21.24 12.85
N ASP A 511 -14.89 -20.05 13.47
CA ASP A 511 -16.09 -19.38 13.98
C ASP A 511 -17.03 -18.96 12.86
N PHE A 512 -16.47 -18.44 11.77
CA PHE A 512 -17.22 -18.14 10.54
C PHE A 512 -17.92 -19.38 9.98
N LEU A 513 -17.21 -20.49 9.84
CA LEU A 513 -17.79 -21.73 9.32
C LEU A 513 -18.94 -22.24 10.20
N GLU A 514 -18.76 -22.25 11.51
CA GLU A 514 -19.83 -22.64 12.42
C GLU A 514 -21.02 -21.67 12.33
N PHE A 515 -20.77 -20.37 12.22
CA PHE A 515 -21.82 -19.36 12.08
C PHE A 515 -22.66 -19.57 10.81
N ILE A 516 -22.04 -19.78 9.65
CA ILE A 516 -22.79 -19.97 8.39
C ILE A 516 -23.50 -21.32 8.30
N LYS A 517 -23.05 -22.33 9.06
CA LYS A 517 -23.72 -23.63 9.19
C LYS A 517 -25.01 -23.53 10.02
N THR A 518 -24.99 -22.74 11.09
CA THR A 518 -26.10 -22.68 12.05
C THR A 518 -27.10 -21.56 11.73
N LYS A 519 -26.60 -20.41 11.26
CA LYS A 519 -27.44 -19.26 10.91
C LYS A 519 -28.30 -19.63 9.70
N LYS A 520 -29.60 -19.37 9.80
CA LYS A 520 -30.57 -19.68 8.75
C LYS A 520 -31.25 -18.42 8.24
N LEU A 521 -31.42 -18.36 6.93
CA LEU A 521 -32.31 -17.42 6.26
C LEU A 521 -33.50 -18.20 5.70
N LYS A 522 -34.72 -17.88 6.16
CA LYS A 522 -35.96 -18.57 5.76
C LYS A 522 -35.91 -20.10 5.88
N GLY A 523 -35.23 -20.61 6.91
CA GLY A 523 -35.07 -22.05 7.16
C GLY A 523 -33.86 -22.70 6.48
N THR A 524 -33.21 -22.00 5.55
CA THR A 524 -32.02 -22.48 4.84
C THR A 524 -30.74 -21.99 5.51
N PRO A 525 -29.79 -22.88 5.86
CA PRO A 525 -28.46 -22.49 6.35
C PRO A 525 -27.73 -21.56 5.38
N LEU A 526 -27.00 -20.56 5.89
CA LEU A 526 -26.31 -19.61 5.02
C LEU A 526 -25.28 -20.27 4.11
N ILE A 527 -24.61 -21.31 4.61
CA ILE A 527 -23.61 -22.07 3.87
C ILE A 527 -24.15 -22.66 2.55
N ASN A 528 -25.45 -22.98 2.48
CA ASN A 528 -26.07 -23.57 1.27
C ASN A 528 -26.24 -22.55 0.13
N PHE A 529 -26.16 -21.24 0.42
CA PHE A 529 -26.19 -20.22 -0.63
C PHE A 529 -24.86 -20.10 -1.37
N ILE A 530 -23.77 -20.51 -0.73
CA ILE A 530 -22.39 -20.37 -1.21
C ILE A 530 -21.65 -21.72 -1.34
N SER A 531 -22.35 -22.85 -1.21
CA SER A 531 -21.79 -24.19 -1.37
C SER A 531 -21.54 -24.54 -2.84
N GLU A 532 -20.57 -25.41 -3.10
CA GLU A 532 -20.24 -25.89 -4.45
C GLU A 532 -21.36 -26.67 -5.14
N GLU A 533 -22.41 -27.07 -4.40
CA GLU A 533 -23.63 -27.60 -5.01
C GLU A 533 -24.27 -26.62 -6.00
N LYS A 534 -23.96 -25.32 -5.87
CA LYS A 534 -24.38 -24.26 -6.80
C LYS A 534 -23.54 -24.18 -8.08
N SER A 535 -22.46 -24.97 -8.20
CA SER A 535 -21.57 -25.01 -9.37
C SER A 535 -21.09 -23.62 -9.82
N GLY A 536 -20.75 -22.75 -8.87
CA GLY A 536 -20.33 -21.37 -9.13
C GLY A 536 -21.45 -20.34 -9.30
N ASN A 537 -22.73 -20.74 -9.29
CA ASN A 537 -23.89 -19.84 -9.33
C ASN A 537 -24.41 -19.55 -7.92
N TYR A 538 -23.56 -19.02 -7.05
CA TYR A 538 -23.94 -18.76 -5.65
C TYR A 538 -24.97 -17.63 -5.53
N ASP A 539 -25.84 -17.75 -4.53
CA ASP A 539 -26.84 -16.72 -4.21
C ASP A 539 -26.23 -15.71 -3.22
N TRP A 540 -25.38 -14.83 -3.76
CA TRP A 540 -24.70 -13.79 -3.00
C TRP A 540 -25.67 -12.81 -2.32
N ALA A 541 -26.85 -12.58 -2.90
CA ALA A 541 -27.86 -11.70 -2.33
C ALA A 541 -28.48 -12.29 -1.06
N SER A 542 -28.89 -13.57 -1.11
CA SER A 542 -29.43 -14.27 0.08
C SER A 542 -28.35 -14.46 1.14
N PHE A 543 -27.12 -14.80 0.73
CA PHE A 543 -25.99 -14.89 1.65
C PHE A 543 -25.70 -13.56 2.33
N ALA A 544 -25.54 -12.47 1.56
CA ALA A 544 -25.25 -11.14 2.09
C ALA A 544 -26.37 -10.63 2.99
N TYR A 545 -27.65 -10.84 2.64
CA TYR A 545 -28.76 -10.48 3.52
C TYR A 545 -28.72 -11.26 4.85
N GLY A 546 -28.43 -12.55 4.80
CA GLY A 546 -28.37 -13.40 5.98
C GLY A 546 -27.18 -13.09 6.90
N TYR A 547 -26.05 -12.69 6.30
CA TYR A 547 -24.80 -12.39 6.99
C TYR A 547 -24.74 -10.94 7.49
N ASN A 548 -24.97 -9.96 6.60
CA ASN A 548 -24.85 -8.52 6.84
C ASN A 548 -26.18 -7.84 7.24
N GLY A 549 -27.32 -8.52 7.08
CA GLY A 549 -28.64 -7.99 7.44
C GLY A 549 -29.34 -7.19 6.34
N SER A 550 -30.45 -6.55 6.68
CA SER A 550 -31.32 -5.86 5.71
C SER A 550 -30.67 -4.68 4.99
N GLY A 551 -29.64 -4.07 5.58
CA GLY A 551 -28.86 -2.99 4.98
C GLY A 551 -27.87 -3.43 3.91
N TYR A 552 -27.78 -4.72 3.57
CA TYR A 552 -26.72 -5.23 2.71
C TYR A 552 -26.68 -4.56 1.32
N LYS A 553 -27.84 -4.24 0.74
CA LYS A 553 -27.95 -3.60 -0.59
C LYS A 553 -27.40 -2.18 -0.61
N VAL A 554 -27.56 -1.43 0.50
CA VAL A 554 -27.07 -0.04 0.60
C VAL A 554 -25.54 -0.02 0.51
N ASN A 555 -24.89 -1.00 1.12
CA ASN A 555 -23.42 -1.15 1.08
C ASN A 555 -22.94 -2.07 -0.06
N LYS A 556 -23.84 -2.51 -0.96
CA LYS A 556 -23.58 -3.37 -2.13
C LYS A 556 -22.82 -4.66 -1.80
N TYR A 557 -23.08 -5.28 -0.65
CA TYR A 557 -22.33 -6.48 -0.19
C TYR A 557 -22.45 -7.65 -1.16
N ASP A 558 -23.62 -7.86 -1.74
CA ASP A 558 -23.88 -8.90 -2.74
C ASP A 558 -23.00 -8.73 -3.98
N ILE A 559 -22.95 -7.52 -4.53
CA ILE A 559 -22.12 -7.18 -5.69
C ILE A 559 -20.64 -7.33 -5.33
N LYS A 560 -20.22 -6.83 -4.16
CA LYS A 560 -18.82 -6.91 -3.71
C LYS A 560 -18.35 -8.36 -3.56
N LEU A 561 -19.16 -9.22 -2.95
CA LEU A 561 -18.85 -10.64 -2.79
C LEU A 561 -18.77 -11.37 -4.13
N GLN A 562 -19.69 -11.09 -5.05
CA GLN A 562 -19.69 -11.68 -6.39
C GLN A 562 -18.45 -11.26 -7.17
N THR A 563 -18.15 -9.96 -7.22
CA THR A 563 -16.98 -9.42 -7.92
C THR A 563 -15.67 -9.97 -7.35
N ALA A 564 -15.56 -10.04 -6.02
CA ALA A 564 -14.39 -10.61 -5.36
C ALA A 564 -14.24 -12.11 -5.66
N PHE A 565 -15.34 -12.87 -5.68
CA PHE A 565 -15.31 -14.29 -6.05
C PHE A 565 -14.81 -14.49 -7.48
N GLU A 566 -15.37 -13.78 -8.46
CA GLU A 566 -14.94 -13.89 -9.86
C GLU A 566 -13.46 -13.53 -10.05
N LYS A 567 -12.99 -12.53 -9.30
CA LYS A 567 -11.57 -12.17 -9.25
C LYS A 567 -10.70 -13.33 -8.73
N PHE A 568 -11.08 -13.98 -7.62
CA PHE A 568 -10.32 -15.10 -7.06
C PHE A 568 -10.41 -16.39 -7.88
N LYS A 569 -11.56 -16.63 -8.52
CA LYS A 569 -11.75 -17.74 -9.44
C LYS A 569 -10.79 -17.64 -10.62
N LYS A 570 -10.66 -16.46 -11.23
CA LYS A 570 -9.73 -16.18 -12.34
C LYS A 570 -8.25 -16.31 -11.95
N MET A 571 -7.90 -16.03 -10.69
CA MET A 571 -6.52 -16.18 -10.22
C MET A 571 -6.14 -17.65 -9.96
N GLN A 572 -7.12 -18.54 -9.80
CA GLN A 572 -6.90 -19.97 -9.55
C GLN A 572 -6.92 -20.82 -10.82
N SER A 573 -7.58 -20.33 -11.89
CA SER A 573 -7.59 -20.91 -13.25
C SER A 573 -6.37 -20.51 -14.04
#